data_AF-X1ILK9-F1
#
_entry.id   AF-X1ILK9-F1
#
_cell.length_a   1.000
_cell.length_b   1.000
_cell.length_c   1.000
_cell.angle_alpha   90.00
_cell.angle_beta   90.00
_cell.angle_gamma   90.00
#
_symmetry.space_group_name_H-M   'P 1'
#
loop_
_entity.id
_entity.type
_entity.pdbx_description
1 polymer ?
#
loop_
_entity_poly.entity_id
_entity_poly.type
_entity_poly.pdbx_seq_one_letter_code
_entity_poly.pdbx_strand_id
1 'polypeptide(L)'
;SPRRVEPLARRLGMGQVPVCSIVFGSERPPRDAAIVSLEAPETVCAEDKVYVTAEIKLDGLAGQAVTVSLSKGDTVVHSQTVEVPAAQYRTRVELTDTPTETGLHSYRVRVEDVGEEVLTGNNEYPVTVSVTDERTNLLIIEGRPRWEFRYLKNLFVSRDKTVNLQYVLFGPARISDQAARRQIPASVSRPVGQAEATALPENEAEWMKFDVIIVGDVGPDVLPPPDQEALHKFVSDRGGTLIVIAGPRFMPHAFAGTPLAEIL
;
A
#
# COMPACT_ATOMS: atom_id res chain seq x y z
N SER A 1 7.95 -37.54 -16.89
CA SER A 1 8.19 -37.83 -15.47
C SER A 1 9.70 -37.82 -15.20
N PRO A 2 10.29 -36.67 -14.82
CA PRO A 2 11.73 -36.51 -14.66
C PRO A 2 12.12 -36.90 -13.22
N ARG A 3 12.23 -38.19 -12.97
CA ARG A 3 12.89 -38.70 -11.76
C ARG A 3 13.93 -39.70 -12.23
N ARG A 4 15.21 -39.40 -11.97
CA ARG A 4 16.43 -40.25 -12.08
C ARG A 4 17.59 -39.66 -12.92
N VAL A 5 17.81 -38.35 -12.94
CA VAL A 5 19.10 -37.82 -13.44
C VAL A 5 20.19 -37.88 -12.35
N GLU A 6 19.80 -37.78 -11.08
CA GLU A 6 20.73 -37.74 -9.93
C GLU A 6 21.55 -39.03 -9.65
N PRO A 7 21.05 -40.26 -9.85
CA PRO A 7 21.85 -41.46 -9.58
C PRO A 7 22.93 -41.72 -10.63
N LEU A 8 22.77 -41.20 -11.85
CA LEU A 8 23.71 -41.41 -12.95
C LEU A 8 24.93 -40.48 -12.83
N ALA A 9 24.69 -39.23 -12.43
CA ALA A 9 25.76 -38.23 -12.24
C ALA A 9 26.75 -38.63 -11.13
N ARG A 10 26.28 -39.25 -10.04
CA ARG A 10 27.16 -39.73 -8.95
C ARG A 10 28.04 -40.92 -9.36
N ARG A 11 27.59 -41.78 -10.29
CA ARG A 11 28.39 -42.92 -10.77
C ARG A 11 29.49 -42.52 -11.74
N LEU A 12 29.32 -41.43 -12.48
CA LEU A 12 30.32 -40.94 -13.44
C LEU A 12 31.46 -40.14 -12.78
N GLY A 13 31.25 -39.56 -11.60
CA GLY A 13 32.27 -38.83 -10.85
C GLY A 13 33.39 -39.70 -10.24
N MET A 14 33.13 -40.99 -9.99
CA MET A 14 34.12 -41.91 -9.40
C MET A 14 35.14 -42.46 -10.40
N GLY A 15 34.97 -42.21 -11.71
CA GLY A 15 35.82 -42.76 -12.78
C GLY A 15 36.79 -41.78 -13.43
N GLN A 16 36.89 -40.53 -12.98
CA GLN A 16 37.66 -39.46 -13.65
C GLN A 16 37.43 -39.39 -15.17
N VAL A 17 36.23 -39.72 -15.64
CA VAL A 17 35.88 -39.57 -17.06
C VAL A 17 35.58 -38.09 -17.30
N PRO A 18 36.31 -37.40 -18.20
CA PRO A 18 36.00 -36.02 -18.52
C PRO A 18 34.60 -35.95 -19.14
N VAL A 19 33.69 -35.23 -18.47
CA VAL A 19 32.36 -34.93 -18.98
C VAL A 19 32.51 -33.73 -19.91
N CYS A 20 32.58 -33.98 -21.22
CA CYS A 20 32.44 -32.93 -22.23
C CYS A 20 30.94 -32.66 -22.46
N SER A 21 30.43 -31.58 -21.89
CA SER A 21 29.16 -31.00 -22.37
C SER A 21 29.44 -30.27 -23.68
N ILE A 22 29.07 -30.86 -24.81
CA ILE A 22 29.02 -30.13 -26.08
C ILE A 22 27.80 -29.23 -26.02
N VAL A 23 28.02 -27.94 -25.81
CA VAL A 23 26.98 -26.92 -25.94
C VAL A 23 26.73 -26.73 -27.43
N PHE A 24 25.65 -27.31 -27.95
CA PHE A 24 25.10 -26.92 -29.24
C PHE A 24 24.29 -25.63 -29.03
N GLY A 25 24.97 -24.49 -29.08
CA GLY A 25 24.32 -23.18 -29.10
C GLY A 25 24.44 -22.58 -30.50
N SER A 26 23.31 -22.37 -31.18
CA SER A 26 23.27 -21.50 -32.36
C SER A 26 23.74 -20.09 -31.98
N GLU A 27 24.48 -19.40 -32.86
CA GLU A 27 24.91 -18.00 -32.63
C GLU A 27 23.75 -17.01 -32.48
N ARG A 28 22.52 -17.45 -32.81
CA ARG A 28 21.28 -16.71 -32.58
C ARG A 28 20.58 -17.23 -31.33
N PRO A 29 20.20 -16.34 -30.39
CA PRO A 29 19.34 -16.71 -29.28
C PRO A 29 18.06 -17.35 -29.82
N PRO A 30 17.57 -18.44 -29.21
CA PRO A 30 16.28 -18.99 -29.58
C PRO A 30 15.16 -18.00 -29.22
N ARG A 31 14.00 -18.12 -29.88
CA ARG A 31 12.82 -17.30 -29.61
C ARG A 31 12.23 -17.69 -28.24
N ASP A 32 12.14 -16.73 -27.33
CA ASP A 32 11.61 -16.92 -25.98
C ASP A 32 11.09 -15.59 -25.43
N ALA A 33 9.81 -15.55 -25.04
CA ALA A 33 9.18 -14.40 -24.39
C ALA A 33 8.75 -14.79 -22.97
N ALA A 34 9.49 -14.34 -21.96
CA ALA A 34 9.31 -14.81 -20.60
C ALA A 34 8.99 -13.67 -19.63
N ILE A 35 8.11 -13.93 -18.66
CA ILE A 35 8.00 -13.11 -17.45
C ILE A 35 9.05 -13.64 -16.46
N VAL A 36 9.95 -12.76 -16.03
CA VAL A 36 11.07 -13.05 -15.13
C VAL A 36 10.66 -12.86 -13.67
N SER A 37 9.95 -11.77 -13.41
CA SER A 37 9.46 -11.41 -12.07
C SER A 37 8.22 -10.53 -12.19
N LEU A 38 7.44 -10.48 -11.12
CA LEU A 38 6.24 -9.69 -11.03
C LEU A 38 6.12 -9.10 -9.63
N GLU A 39 5.81 -7.81 -9.56
CA GLU A 39 5.53 -7.07 -8.35
C GLU A 39 4.08 -6.55 -8.42
N ALA A 40 3.30 -6.82 -7.39
CA ALA A 40 1.92 -6.36 -7.25
C ALA A 40 1.59 -6.17 -5.77
N PRO A 41 0.69 -5.24 -5.42
CA PRO A 41 0.23 -5.08 -4.04
C PRO A 41 -0.60 -6.28 -3.58
N GLU A 42 -0.45 -6.68 -2.31
CA GLU A 42 -1.29 -7.72 -1.71
C GLU A 42 -2.71 -7.21 -1.43
N THR A 43 -2.84 -5.93 -1.07
CA THR A 43 -4.12 -5.28 -0.75
C THR A 43 -4.21 -3.89 -1.38
N VAL A 44 -5.39 -3.52 -1.85
CA VAL A 44 -5.73 -2.20 -2.40
C VAL A 44 -7.13 -1.78 -1.95
N CYS A 45 -7.43 -0.48 -1.91
CA CYS A 45 -8.79 -0.03 -1.69
C CYS A 45 -9.65 -0.11 -2.96
N ALA A 46 -10.95 -0.34 -2.82
CA ALA A 46 -11.88 -0.22 -3.94
C ALA A 46 -11.81 1.19 -4.56
N GLU A 47 -11.92 1.27 -5.88
CA GLU A 47 -11.73 2.46 -6.72
C GLU A 47 -10.30 3.01 -6.82
N ASP A 48 -9.32 2.43 -6.14
CA ASP A 48 -7.91 2.77 -6.31
C ASP A 48 -7.24 1.92 -7.40
N LYS A 49 -6.13 2.42 -7.94
CA LYS A 49 -5.38 1.72 -8.99
C LYS A 49 -4.53 0.60 -8.41
N VAL A 50 -4.71 -0.60 -8.93
CA VAL A 50 -3.76 -1.70 -8.81
C VAL A 50 -2.65 -1.48 -9.83
N TYR A 51 -1.39 -1.49 -9.37
CA TYR A 51 -0.22 -1.47 -10.26
C TYR A 51 0.44 -2.84 -10.22
N VAL A 52 0.56 -3.47 -11.38
CA VAL A 52 1.27 -4.73 -11.58
C VAL A 52 2.48 -4.46 -12.47
N THR A 53 3.67 -4.57 -11.91
CA THR A 53 4.93 -4.40 -12.64
C THR A 53 5.51 -5.76 -12.99
N ALA A 54 5.68 -6.02 -14.28
CA ALA A 54 6.30 -7.26 -14.76
C ALA A 54 7.67 -6.96 -15.37
N GLU A 55 8.72 -7.67 -14.91
CA GLU A 55 9.99 -7.75 -15.64
C GLU A 55 9.86 -8.84 -16.70
N ILE A 56 10.04 -8.46 -17.97
CA ILE A 56 9.97 -9.38 -19.09
C ILE A 56 11.34 -9.52 -19.76
N LYS A 57 11.58 -10.71 -20.32
CA LYS A 57 12.75 -11.07 -21.11
C LYS A 57 12.27 -11.49 -22.49
N LEU A 58 12.83 -10.86 -23.52
CA LEU A 58 12.47 -11.04 -24.92
C LEU A 58 13.74 -11.37 -25.70
N ASP A 59 13.93 -12.65 -26.02
CA ASP A 59 15.10 -13.16 -26.74
C ASP A 59 14.72 -13.59 -28.16
N GLY A 60 15.54 -13.24 -29.14
CA GLY A 60 15.34 -13.60 -30.55
C GLY A 60 14.23 -12.81 -31.26
N LEU A 61 13.74 -11.73 -30.66
CA LEU A 61 12.56 -10.96 -31.12
C LEU A 61 12.90 -9.54 -31.62
N ALA A 62 14.17 -9.25 -31.93
CA ALA A 62 14.59 -7.93 -32.40
C ALA A 62 13.74 -7.44 -33.59
N GLY A 63 13.25 -6.20 -33.50
CA GLY A 63 12.41 -5.57 -34.52
C GLY A 63 10.94 -5.99 -34.49
N GLN A 64 10.52 -6.80 -33.52
CA GLN A 64 9.12 -7.16 -33.30
C GLN A 64 8.50 -6.33 -32.18
N ALA A 65 7.17 -6.22 -32.22
CA ALA A 65 6.36 -5.65 -31.16
C ALA A 65 5.68 -6.79 -30.40
N VAL A 66 5.84 -6.83 -29.08
CA VAL A 66 5.29 -7.87 -28.20
C VAL A 66 4.27 -7.25 -27.26
N THR A 67 3.06 -7.82 -27.21
CA THR A 67 2.01 -7.35 -26.31
C THR A 67 2.10 -8.05 -24.95
N VAL A 68 2.04 -7.27 -23.88
CA VAL A 68 1.84 -7.77 -22.51
C VAL A 68 0.49 -7.29 -22.02
N SER A 69 -0.28 -8.20 -21.42
CA SER A 69 -1.66 -7.96 -21.00
C SER A 69 -1.88 -8.35 -19.54
N LEU A 70 -2.75 -7.61 -18.87
CA LEU A 70 -3.33 -7.94 -17.57
C LEU A 70 -4.78 -8.32 -17.83
N SER A 71 -5.17 -9.54 -17.46
CA SER A 71 -6.56 -9.99 -17.52
C SER A 71 -7.12 -10.31 -16.14
N LYS A 72 -8.44 -10.13 -16.02
CA LYS A 72 -9.25 -10.55 -14.87
C LYS A 72 -10.28 -11.55 -15.39
N GLY A 73 -10.09 -12.83 -15.05
CA GLY A 73 -10.79 -13.93 -15.73
C GLY A 73 -10.44 -13.95 -17.23
N ASP A 74 -11.46 -13.91 -18.08
CA ASP A 74 -11.31 -13.91 -19.55
C ASP A 74 -11.21 -12.50 -20.16
N THR A 75 -11.34 -11.45 -19.33
CA THR A 75 -11.37 -10.05 -19.81
C THR A 75 -10.00 -9.41 -19.64
N VAL A 76 -9.43 -8.87 -20.72
CA VAL A 76 -8.23 -8.04 -20.67
C VAL A 76 -8.62 -6.65 -20.13
N VAL A 77 -8.06 -6.28 -18.98
CA VAL A 77 -8.31 -4.98 -18.32
C VAL A 77 -7.30 -3.92 -18.73
N HIS A 78 -6.09 -4.33 -19.10
CA HIS A 78 -5.04 -3.44 -19.60
C HIS A 78 -4.04 -4.20 -20.45
N SER A 79 -3.45 -3.53 -21.44
CA SER A 79 -2.36 -4.09 -22.25
C SER A 79 -1.38 -3.01 -22.67
N GLN A 80 -0.14 -3.41 -22.88
CA GLN A 80 0.94 -2.55 -23.36
C GLN A 80 1.77 -3.30 -24.39
N THR A 81 2.10 -2.61 -25.49
CA THR A 81 2.96 -3.14 -26.54
C THR A 81 4.39 -2.67 -26.31
N VAL A 82 5.34 -3.60 -26.41
CA VAL A 82 6.78 -3.37 -26.22
C VAL A 82 7.49 -3.60 -27.54
N GLU A 83 8.13 -2.55 -28.06
CA GLU A 83 9.05 -2.66 -29.19
C GLU A 83 10.39 -3.25 -28.73
N VAL A 84 10.89 -4.27 -29.45
CA VAL A 84 12.10 -4.99 -29.06
C VAL A 84 13.30 -4.48 -29.88
N PRO A 85 14.20 -3.65 -29.32
CA PRO A 85 15.27 -3.00 -30.08
C PRO A 85 16.47 -3.92 -30.36
N ALA A 86 16.62 -5.02 -29.64
CA ALA A 86 17.82 -5.87 -29.66
C ALA A 86 17.48 -7.36 -29.57
N ALA A 87 18.42 -8.22 -29.96
CA ALA A 87 18.23 -9.67 -29.97
C ALA A 87 18.06 -10.29 -28.59
N GLN A 88 18.50 -9.60 -27.53
CA GLN A 88 18.20 -9.90 -26.14
C GLN A 88 17.77 -8.59 -25.50
N TYR A 89 16.55 -8.56 -24.97
CA TYR A 89 16.00 -7.35 -24.39
C TYR A 89 15.27 -7.67 -23.09
N ARG A 90 15.51 -6.84 -22.08
CA ARG A 90 14.80 -6.89 -20.80
C ARG A 90 14.22 -5.54 -20.51
N THR A 91 12.97 -5.51 -20.09
CA THR A 91 12.31 -4.27 -19.71
C THR A 91 11.26 -4.53 -18.65
N ARG A 92 10.78 -3.45 -18.04
CA ARG A 92 9.65 -3.46 -17.12
C ARG A 92 8.43 -2.90 -17.84
N VAL A 93 7.29 -3.55 -17.61
CA VAL A 93 5.98 -3.11 -18.09
C VAL A 93 5.09 -2.89 -16.87
N GLU A 94 4.39 -1.76 -16.84
CA GLU A 94 3.43 -1.44 -15.79
C GLU A 94 2.02 -1.60 -16.33
N LEU A 95 1.25 -2.49 -15.69
CA LEU A 95 -0.12 -2.77 -16.05
C LEU A 95 -1.04 -2.37 -14.91
N THR A 96 -2.20 -1.79 -15.21
CA THR A 96 -3.08 -1.26 -14.17
C THR A 96 -4.51 -1.73 -14.30
N ASP A 97 -5.19 -1.90 -13.17
CA ASP A 97 -6.64 -2.04 -13.09
C ASP A 97 -7.20 -1.11 -11.99
N THR A 98 -8.50 -0.82 -12.02
CA THR A 98 -9.19 -0.03 -10.98
C THR A 98 -10.43 -0.80 -10.52
N PRO A 99 -10.28 -1.79 -9.63
CA PRO A 99 -11.40 -2.62 -9.19
C PRO A 99 -12.40 -1.81 -8.37
N THR A 100 -13.69 -1.97 -8.67
CA THR A 100 -14.79 -1.28 -7.96
C THR A 100 -15.46 -2.14 -6.89
N GLU A 101 -15.24 -3.45 -6.91
CA GLU A 101 -15.87 -4.41 -6.00
C GLU A 101 -14.87 -4.89 -4.95
N THR A 102 -15.30 -5.03 -3.70
CA THR A 102 -14.49 -5.61 -2.64
C THR A 102 -14.40 -7.14 -2.77
N GLY A 103 -13.36 -7.73 -2.18
CA GLY A 103 -13.10 -9.17 -2.19
C GLY A 103 -11.75 -9.53 -2.81
N LEU A 104 -11.56 -10.82 -3.10
CA LEU A 104 -10.34 -11.34 -3.69
C LEU A 104 -10.42 -11.26 -5.23
N HIS A 105 -9.48 -10.55 -5.85
CA HIS A 105 -9.41 -10.42 -7.31
C HIS A 105 -8.24 -11.23 -7.85
N SER A 106 -8.55 -12.16 -8.75
CA SER A 106 -7.57 -12.98 -9.44
C SER A 106 -7.28 -12.40 -10.82
N TYR A 107 -6.06 -11.90 -10.96
CA TYR A 107 -5.50 -11.40 -12.20
C TYR A 107 -4.54 -12.39 -12.84
N ARG A 108 -4.20 -12.14 -14.09
CA ARG A 108 -3.23 -12.90 -14.85
C ARG A 108 -2.47 -11.95 -15.76
N VAL A 109 -1.14 -11.95 -15.62
CA VAL A 109 -0.26 -11.27 -16.56
C VAL A 109 0.14 -12.26 -17.62
N ARG A 110 0.02 -11.85 -18.89
CA ARG A 110 0.37 -12.68 -20.04
C ARG A 110 1.16 -11.89 -21.07
N VAL A 111 2.29 -12.43 -21.49
CA VAL A 111 3.00 -12.04 -22.69
C VAL A 111 2.41 -12.84 -23.86
N GLU A 112 2.06 -12.16 -24.96
CA GLU A 112 1.50 -12.81 -26.14
C GLU A 112 2.45 -13.85 -26.72
N ASP A 113 1.90 -14.96 -27.24
CA ASP A 113 2.69 -16.02 -27.87
C ASP A 113 3.31 -15.47 -29.16
N VAL A 114 4.64 -15.49 -29.23
CA VAL A 114 5.41 -14.95 -30.36
C VAL A 114 5.76 -16.01 -31.41
N GLY A 115 5.24 -17.23 -31.26
CA GLY A 115 5.40 -18.34 -32.18
C GLY A 115 6.80 -18.96 -32.15
N GLU A 116 6.86 -20.28 -32.31
CA GLU A 116 8.11 -21.07 -32.32
C GLU A 116 8.97 -20.90 -31.05
N GLU A 117 8.31 -20.65 -29.91
CA GLU A 117 9.00 -20.46 -28.63
C GLU A 117 9.55 -21.78 -28.08
N VAL A 118 10.71 -21.70 -27.41
CA VAL A 118 11.31 -22.85 -26.72
C VAL A 118 10.47 -23.29 -25.52
N LEU A 119 9.83 -22.34 -24.85
CA LEU A 119 8.98 -22.56 -23.70
C LEU A 119 7.84 -21.55 -23.75
N THR A 120 6.60 -22.01 -23.57
CA THR A 120 5.40 -21.15 -23.55
C THR A 120 4.77 -21.07 -22.16
N GLY A 121 5.25 -21.86 -21.21
CA GLY A 121 4.72 -21.92 -19.84
C GLY A 121 5.22 -20.79 -18.93
N ASN A 122 6.19 -20.01 -19.38
CA ASN A 122 6.79 -18.85 -18.72
C ASN A 122 6.20 -17.51 -19.20
N ASN A 123 5.19 -17.56 -20.05
CA ASN A 123 4.58 -16.39 -20.67
C ASN A 123 3.38 -15.90 -19.84
N GLU A 124 2.98 -16.63 -18.81
CA GLU A 124 1.78 -16.36 -18.02
C GLU A 124 2.02 -16.56 -16.51
N TYR A 125 1.62 -15.57 -15.71
CA TYR A 125 1.71 -15.63 -14.24
C TYR A 125 0.41 -15.14 -13.60
N PRO A 126 -0.17 -15.92 -12.65
CA PRO A 126 -1.32 -15.49 -11.87
C PRO A 126 -0.91 -14.49 -10.78
N VAL A 127 -1.79 -13.54 -10.48
CA VAL A 127 -1.63 -12.54 -9.43
C VAL A 127 -2.93 -12.47 -8.64
N THR A 128 -2.85 -12.38 -7.33
CA THR A 128 -4.03 -12.26 -6.48
C THR A 128 -3.92 -11.02 -5.63
N VAL A 129 -4.95 -10.16 -5.67
CA VAL A 129 -5.01 -8.90 -4.94
C VAL A 129 -6.29 -8.88 -4.11
N SER A 130 -6.17 -8.54 -2.83
CA SER A 130 -7.32 -8.31 -1.95
C SER A 130 -7.80 -6.87 -2.11
N VAL A 131 -9.04 -6.66 -2.52
CA VAL A 131 -9.66 -5.34 -2.62
C VAL A 131 -10.56 -5.14 -1.42
N THR A 132 -10.28 -4.12 -0.62
CA THR A 132 -11.05 -3.81 0.59
C THR A 132 -11.66 -2.42 0.51
N ASP A 133 -12.77 -2.19 1.20
CA ASP A 133 -13.30 -0.85 1.48
C ASP A 133 -12.91 -0.36 2.88
N GLU A 134 -12.15 -1.18 3.62
CA GLU A 134 -11.60 -0.81 4.91
C GLU A 134 -10.66 0.39 4.75
N ARG A 135 -10.86 1.36 5.64
CA ARG A 135 -10.08 2.58 5.71
C ARG A 135 -9.39 2.67 7.04
N THR A 136 -8.18 3.22 7.04
CA THR A 136 -7.47 3.56 8.27
C THR A 136 -8.22 4.69 8.97
N ASN A 137 -8.69 4.45 10.19
CA ASN A 137 -9.40 5.44 10.97
C ASN A 137 -8.40 6.35 11.68
N LEU A 138 -8.30 7.60 11.24
CA LEU A 138 -7.31 8.56 11.71
C LEU A 138 -8.00 9.70 12.48
N LEU A 139 -7.52 9.98 13.68
CA LEU A 139 -7.88 11.18 14.44
C LEU A 139 -6.72 12.17 14.49
N ILE A 140 -6.95 13.43 14.12
CA ILE A 140 -5.98 14.53 14.32
C ILE A 140 -6.52 15.52 15.34
N ILE A 141 -5.79 15.72 16.43
CA ILE A 141 -6.12 16.68 17.49
C ILE A 141 -5.09 17.80 17.45
N GLU A 142 -5.54 19.04 17.24
CA GLU A 142 -4.63 20.17 17.12
C GLU A 142 -5.18 21.44 17.79
N GLY A 143 -4.26 22.21 18.38
CA GLY A 143 -4.62 23.45 19.06
C GLY A 143 -4.79 24.60 18.07
N ARG A 144 -3.94 24.70 17.06
CA ARG A 144 -3.93 25.78 16.06
C ARG A 144 -3.64 25.24 14.67
N PRO A 145 -4.14 25.86 13.59
CA PRO A 145 -3.95 25.35 12.24
C PRO A 145 -2.50 25.58 11.75
N ARG A 146 -1.52 24.88 12.34
CA ARG A 146 -0.10 24.90 11.98
C ARG A 146 0.13 24.26 10.61
N TRP A 147 1.35 24.40 10.07
CA TRP A 147 1.66 23.90 8.73
C TRP A 147 1.39 22.40 8.60
N GLU A 148 1.86 21.63 9.58
CA GLU A 148 1.74 20.18 9.67
C GLU A 148 0.27 19.74 9.64
N PHE A 149 -0.57 20.35 10.49
CA PHE A 149 -2.00 20.11 10.49
C PHE A 149 -2.65 20.43 9.15
N ARG A 150 -2.35 21.59 8.55
CA ARG A 150 -2.95 21.97 7.25
C ARG A 150 -2.54 21.00 6.15
N TYR A 151 -1.29 20.55 6.16
CA TYR A 151 -0.78 19.57 5.21
C TYR A 151 -1.48 18.22 5.36
N LEU A 152 -1.47 17.64 6.57
CA LEU A 152 -2.09 16.34 6.86
C LEU A 152 -3.60 16.35 6.58
N LYS A 153 -4.29 17.41 7.00
CA LYS A 153 -5.72 17.59 6.71
C LYS A 153 -5.98 17.57 5.20
N ASN A 154 -5.23 18.36 4.42
CA ASN A 154 -5.46 18.45 2.98
C ASN A 154 -5.06 17.16 2.23
N LEU A 155 -4.07 16.42 2.74
CA LEU A 155 -3.69 15.10 2.23
C LEU A 155 -4.84 14.11 2.37
N PHE A 156 -5.34 13.91 3.59
CA PHE A 156 -6.32 12.86 3.89
C PHE A 156 -7.78 13.25 3.61
N VAL A 157 -8.14 14.54 3.56
CA VAL A 157 -9.51 14.95 3.17
C VAL A 157 -9.75 14.80 1.67
N SER A 158 -8.72 15.00 0.84
CA SER A 158 -8.93 15.21 -0.60
C SER A 158 -8.15 14.28 -1.53
N ARG A 159 -7.01 13.72 -1.08
CA ARG A 159 -6.13 12.96 -1.97
C ARG A 159 -6.08 11.48 -1.68
N ASP A 160 -6.26 11.10 -0.41
CA ASP A 160 -6.14 9.72 0.02
C ASP A 160 -7.49 9.23 0.57
N LYS A 161 -8.18 8.39 -0.21
CA LYS A 161 -9.47 7.81 0.17
C LYS A 161 -9.33 6.59 1.10
N THR A 162 -8.11 6.07 1.27
CA THR A 162 -7.83 4.92 2.15
C THR A 162 -7.89 5.31 3.63
N VAL A 163 -8.00 6.61 3.94
CA VAL A 163 -8.05 7.15 5.30
C VAL A 163 -9.44 7.72 5.61
N ASN A 164 -10.05 7.25 6.69
CA ASN A 164 -11.22 7.85 7.29
C ASN A 164 -10.78 8.87 8.34
N LEU A 165 -10.67 10.14 7.94
CA LEU A 165 -10.21 11.21 8.82
C LEU A 165 -11.34 11.79 9.70
N GLN A 166 -11.04 11.92 10.99
CA GLN A 166 -11.67 12.89 11.88
C GLN A 166 -10.60 13.87 12.38
N TYR A 167 -10.95 15.14 12.55
CA TYR A 167 -10.05 16.11 13.16
C TYR A 167 -10.76 17.07 14.09
N VAL A 168 -10.08 17.47 15.15
CA VAL A 168 -10.54 18.46 16.13
C VAL A 168 -9.55 19.61 16.19
N LEU A 169 -10.04 20.83 15.94
CA LEU A 169 -9.25 22.06 16.01
C LEU A 169 -9.83 23.00 17.08
N PHE A 170 -9.11 23.19 18.19
CA PHE A 170 -9.62 23.93 19.36
C PHE A 170 -9.44 25.46 19.28
N GLY A 171 -8.44 25.94 18.55
CA GLY A 171 -8.12 27.37 18.42
C GLY A 171 -8.31 27.97 17.02
N PRO A 172 -9.43 27.76 16.30
CA PRO A 172 -9.77 28.61 15.18
C PRO A 172 -10.08 30.01 15.73
N ALA A 173 -9.52 31.05 15.13
CA ALA A 173 -9.67 32.43 15.59
C ALA A 173 -11.13 32.75 15.92
N ARG A 174 -11.43 32.94 17.22
CA ARG A 174 -12.76 33.35 17.69
C ARG A 174 -12.98 34.79 17.22
N ILE A 175 -13.81 34.97 16.20
CA ILE A 175 -14.42 36.28 15.95
C ILE A 175 -15.40 36.50 17.11
N SER A 176 -15.32 37.66 17.76
CA SER A 176 -15.90 37.97 19.09
C SER A 176 -17.43 37.89 19.22
N ASP A 177 -18.14 37.34 18.24
CA ASP A 177 -19.61 37.34 18.17
C ASP A 177 -20.21 35.99 17.71
N GLN A 178 -19.43 34.92 17.68
CA GLN A 178 -19.95 33.60 17.30
C GLN A 178 -20.55 32.87 18.51
N ALA A 179 -21.80 32.42 18.35
CA ALA A 179 -22.46 31.49 19.27
C ALA A 179 -21.57 30.27 19.55
N ALA A 180 -21.68 29.70 20.76
CA ALA A 180 -20.95 28.49 21.13
C ALA A 180 -21.14 27.43 20.04
N ARG A 181 -20.02 26.94 19.47
CA ARG A 181 -20.08 25.90 18.44
C ARG A 181 -20.80 24.70 19.00
N ARG A 182 -21.69 24.10 18.19
CA ARG A 182 -22.30 22.81 18.51
C ARG A 182 -21.17 21.83 18.82
N GLN A 183 -21.27 21.15 19.95
CA GLN A 183 -20.35 20.08 20.32
C GLN A 183 -20.67 18.86 19.45
N ILE A 184 -19.73 18.48 18.60
CA ILE A 184 -19.84 17.32 17.73
C ILE A 184 -18.59 16.49 18.00
N PRO A 185 -18.72 15.37 18.75
CA PRO A 185 -17.57 14.53 19.10
C PRO A 185 -16.95 13.92 17.84
N ALA A 186 -15.64 13.72 17.90
CA ALA A 186 -14.93 12.92 16.91
C ALA A 186 -15.35 11.45 17.06
N SER A 187 -15.74 10.82 15.96
CA SER A 187 -16.13 9.41 15.95
C SER A 187 -15.92 8.81 14.57
N VAL A 188 -15.44 7.57 14.54
CA VAL A 188 -15.25 6.77 13.32
C VAL A 188 -16.57 6.54 12.59
N SER A 189 -17.69 6.45 13.32
CA SER A 189 -19.01 6.16 12.78
C SER A 189 -19.65 7.36 12.05
N ARG A 190 -18.95 8.50 11.96
CA ARG A 190 -19.46 9.69 11.28
C ARG A 190 -19.40 9.54 9.76
N PRO A 191 -20.33 10.16 9.00
CA PRO A 191 -20.32 10.06 7.56
C PRO A 191 -19.02 10.55 6.93
N VAL A 192 -18.54 9.80 5.92
CA VAL A 192 -17.43 10.21 5.07
C VAL A 192 -17.72 11.60 4.48
N GLY A 193 -16.74 12.50 4.57
CA GLY A 193 -16.88 13.91 4.18
C GLY A 193 -17.24 14.86 5.33
N GLN A 194 -17.65 14.35 6.50
CA GLN A 194 -17.84 15.14 7.72
C GLN A 194 -16.66 14.94 8.70
N ALA A 195 -15.45 15.23 8.20
CA ALA A 195 -14.21 15.03 8.93
C ALA A 195 -14.01 16.00 10.12
N GLU A 196 -14.62 17.19 10.09
CA GLU A 196 -14.46 18.17 11.17
C GLU A 196 -15.33 17.82 12.37
N ALA A 197 -14.68 17.64 13.51
CA ALA A 197 -15.28 17.54 14.84
C ALA A 197 -14.92 18.77 15.68
N THR A 198 -15.76 19.06 16.67
CA THR A 198 -15.59 20.21 17.58
C THR A 198 -15.36 19.80 19.02
N ALA A 199 -15.41 18.49 19.30
CA ALA A 199 -15.12 17.88 20.58
C ALA A 199 -14.31 16.59 20.39
N LEU A 200 -13.61 16.17 21.44
CA LEU A 200 -12.93 14.87 21.49
C LEU A 200 -13.94 13.70 21.42
N PRO A 201 -13.46 12.46 21.18
CA PRO A 201 -14.30 11.28 21.31
C PRO A 201 -15.04 11.25 22.66
N GLU A 202 -16.31 10.85 22.64
CA GLU A 202 -17.22 11.01 23.78
C GLU A 202 -16.85 10.13 24.99
N ASN A 203 -16.20 9.01 24.74
CA ASN A 203 -15.83 8.03 25.75
C ASN A 203 -14.67 7.15 25.25
N GLU A 204 -14.09 6.36 26.17
CA GLU A 204 -12.98 5.45 25.89
C GLU A 204 -13.27 4.50 24.70
N ALA A 205 -14.48 3.96 24.61
CA ALA A 205 -14.83 3.04 23.51
C ALA A 205 -14.76 3.73 22.13
N GLU A 206 -15.05 5.02 22.04
CA GLU A 206 -14.87 5.80 20.81
C GLU A 206 -13.39 6.06 20.49
N TRP A 207 -12.56 6.34 21.51
CA TRP A 207 -11.10 6.44 21.33
C TRP A 207 -10.52 5.14 20.75
N MET A 208 -10.99 4.00 21.26
CA MET A 208 -10.59 2.68 20.78
C MET A 208 -11.18 2.31 19.41
N LYS A 209 -11.84 3.19 18.67
CA LYS A 209 -12.23 2.88 17.27
C LYS A 209 -11.20 3.36 16.25
N PHE A 210 -10.33 4.28 16.63
CA PHE A 210 -9.30 4.81 15.74
C PHE A 210 -8.12 3.84 15.61
N ASP A 211 -7.42 3.85 14.49
CA ASP A 211 -6.22 3.04 14.27
C ASP A 211 -4.96 3.87 14.54
N VAL A 212 -5.02 5.16 14.20
CA VAL A 212 -3.95 6.13 14.39
C VAL A 212 -4.52 7.41 15.01
N ILE A 213 -3.81 7.95 16.00
CA ILE A 213 -4.11 9.25 16.60
C ILE A 213 -2.88 10.14 16.51
N ILE A 214 -3.06 11.34 15.95
CA ILE A 214 -2.04 12.38 15.86
C ILE A 214 -2.41 13.51 16.81
N VAL A 215 -1.53 13.81 17.77
CA VAL A 215 -1.71 14.89 18.73
C VAL A 215 -0.70 16.00 18.45
N GLY A 216 -1.20 17.18 18.09
CA GLY A 216 -0.44 18.40 17.89
C GLY A 216 -0.21 19.19 19.19
N ASP A 217 -0.02 20.50 19.08
CA ASP A 217 0.35 21.37 20.19
C ASP A 217 -0.91 21.85 20.93
N VAL A 218 -1.42 20.96 21.78
CA VAL A 218 -2.58 21.15 22.65
C VAL A 218 -2.17 21.17 24.11
N GLY A 219 -2.88 21.93 24.94
CA GLY A 219 -2.64 21.99 26.38
C GLY A 219 -3.45 20.97 27.17
N PRO A 220 -3.13 20.76 28.46
CA PRO A 220 -3.91 19.91 29.38
C PRO A 220 -5.35 20.39 29.60
N ASP A 221 -5.66 21.65 29.29
CA ASP A 221 -7.01 22.21 29.29
C ASP A 221 -7.88 21.62 28.17
N VAL A 222 -7.25 21.22 27.07
CA VAL A 222 -7.89 20.61 25.90
C VAL A 222 -7.89 19.08 26.00
N LEU A 223 -6.84 18.50 26.58
CA LEU A 223 -6.75 17.06 26.87
C LEU A 223 -6.83 16.85 28.40
N PRO A 224 -8.02 16.81 29.00
CA PRO A 224 -8.17 16.57 30.44
C PRO A 224 -7.76 15.13 30.80
N PRO A 225 -7.55 14.82 32.10
CA PRO A 225 -7.05 13.51 32.54
C PRO A 225 -7.80 12.28 31.99
N PRO A 226 -9.14 12.26 31.88
CA PRO A 226 -9.85 11.10 31.31
C PRO A 226 -9.46 10.79 29.86
N ASP A 227 -9.24 11.82 29.04
CA ASP A 227 -8.81 11.66 27.65
C ASP A 227 -7.35 11.24 27.57
N GLN A 228 -6.51 11.69 28.50
CA GLN A 228 -5.12 11.23 28.60
C GLN A 228 -5.04 9.75 29.00
N GLU A 229 -5.88 9.30 29.92
CA GLU A 229 -6.01 7.87 30.29
C GLU A 229 -6.50 7.02 29.11
N ALA A 230 -7.47 7.53 28.34
CA ALA A 230 -7.94 6.86 27.14
C ALA A 230 -6.82 6.74 26.08
N LEU A 231 -6.02 7.79 25.87
CA LEU A 231 -4.84 7.76 25.01
C LEU A 231 -3.78 6.77 25.50
N HIS A 232 -3.54 6.71 26.81
CA HIS A 232 -2.64 5.73 27.41
C HIS A 232 -3.09 4.30 27.08
N LYS A 233 -4.35 3.95 27.38
CA LYS A 233 -4.90 2.63 27.06
C LYS A 233 -4.93 2.34 25.55
N PHE A 234 -5.13 3.37 24.73
CA PHE A 234 -5.11 3.23 23.28
C PHE A 234 -3.76 2.72 22.78
N VAL A 235 -2.67 3.19 23.39
CA VAL A 235 -1.31 2.72 23.09
C VAL A 235 -1.03 1.38 23.77
N SER A 236 -1.27 1.28 25.08
CA SER A 236 -0.84 0.14 25.89
C SER A 236 -1.69 -1.13 25.71
N ASP A 237 -3.02 -0.98 25.62
CA ASP A 237 -3.95 -2.11 25.67
C ASP A 237 -4.47 -2.47 24.27
N ARG A 238 -4.82 -1.46 23.46
CA ARG A 238 -5.30 -1.66 22.07
C ARG A 238 -4.15 -1.88 21.08
N GLY A 239 -2.96 -1.38 21.35
CA GLY A 239 -1.83 -1.39 20.40
C GLY A 239 -2.00 -0.39 19.24
N GLY A 240 -2.77 0.68 19.45
CA GLY A 240 -2.97 1.74 18.48
C GLY A 240 -1.73 2.62 18.30
N THR A 241 -1.62 3.29 17.16
CA THR A 241 -0.46 4.14 16.86
C THR A 241 -0.72 5.58 17.31
N LEU A 242 0.05 6.06 18.28
CA LEU A 242 0.06 7.46 18.69
C LEU A 242 1.25 8.19 18.05
N ILE A 243 0.99 9.33 17.43
CA ILE A 243 2.01 10.23 16.90
C ILE A 243 1.85 11.59 17.60
N VAL A 244 2.93 12.07 18.20
CA VAL A 244 2.93 13.38 18.87
C VAL A 244 3.78 14.36 18.08
N ILE A 245 3.17 15.47 17.66
CA ILE A 245 3.85 16.56 16.98
C ILE A 245 4.09 17.66 18.01
N ALA A 246 5.32 17.66 18.53
CA ALA A 246 5.78 18.66 19.49
C ALA A 246 5.51 20.10 19.00
N GLY A 247 5.33 21.00 19.94
CA GLY A 247 5.10 22.40 19.64
C GLY A 247 5.64 23.33 20.68
N PRO A 248 5.76 24.62 20.35
CA PRO A 248 6.41 25.58 21.23
C PRO A 248 5.60 25.94 22.47
N ARG A 249 4.31 25.56 22.58
CA ARG A 249 3.41 26.06 23.64
C ARG A 249 3.11 25.07 24.74
N PHE A 250 2.87 23.81 24.39
CA PHE A 250 2.39 22.81 25.34
C PHE A 250 3.04 21.45 25.13
N MET A 251 3.03 20.89 23.92
CA MET A 251 3.54 19.54 23.71
C MET A 251 5.07 19.51 23.58
N PRO A 252 5.80 18.61 24.29
CA PRO A 252 5.33 17.68 25.33
C PRO A 252 5.40 18.24 26.76
N HIS A 253 6.12 19.35 26.97
CA HIS A 253 6.54 19.83 28.29
C HIS A 253 5.40 20.16 29.28
N ALA A 254 4.22 20.55 28.80
CA ALA A 254 3.05 20.85 29.63
C ALA A 254 2.36 19.60 30.21
N PHE A 255 2.73 18.40 29.76
CA PHE A 255 2.20 17.13 30.25
C PHE A 255 3.12 16.43 31.24
N ALA A 256 4.19 17.08 31.71
CA ALA A 256 5.05 16.50 32.73
C ALA A 256 4.23 16.17 34.01
N GLY A 257 4.31 14.92 34.46
CA GLY A 257 3.58 14.44 35.65
C GLY A 257 2.10 14.13 35.42
N THR A 258 1.65 14.06 34.17
CA THR A 258 0.29 13.62 33.82
C THR A 258 0.30 12.20 33.24
N PRO A 259 -0.86 11.49 33.15
CA PRO A 259 -0.90 10.13 32.61
C PRO A 259 -0.32 10.00 31.20
N LEU A 260 -0.43 11.05 30.39
CA LEU A 260 0.11 11.06 29.03
C LEU A 260 1.64 10.99 29.04
N ALA A 261 2.32 11.51 30.06
CA ALA A 261 3.79 11.57 30.13
C ALA A 261 4.49 10.22 29.98
N GLU A 262 3.83 9.12 30.36
CA GLU A 262 4.40 7.77 30.31
C GLU A 262 4.54 7.24 28.87
N ILE A 263 3.81 7.83 27.92
CA ILE A 263 3.76 7.42 26.51
C ILE A 263 4.22 8.52 25.54
N LEU A 264 4.80 9.61 26.05
CA LEU A 264 5.40 10.71 25.27
C LEU A 264 6.90 10.52 25.02
#